data_AF-A0A358IWI0-F1
#
_entry.id   AF-A0A358IWI0-F1
#
_cell.length_a   1.000
_cell.length_b   1.000
_cell.length_c   1.000
_cell.angle_alpha   90.00
_cell.angle_beta   90.00
_cell.angle_gamma   90.00
#
_symmetry.space_group_name_H-M   'P 1'
#
loop_
_entity.id
_entity.type
_entity.pdbx_description
1 polymer ?
#
loop_
_entity_poly.entity_id
_entity_poly.type
_entity_poly.pdbx_seq_one_letter_code
_entity_poly.pdbx_strand_id
1 'polypeptide(L)'
;MISTHPDVRGSVNDSLVRAIEAAYGCAAVCHICADACLAEDMVKDLTQCIRLNLDCADVCLATAGLAARRAGSHETLIQRMLETCAEACADCAVECEKHAEMHEHCR
;
A
#
# COMPACT_ATOMS: atom_id res chain seq x y z
N MET A 1 -19.81 0.87 3.11
CA MET A 1 -19.54 0.96 4.56
C MET A 1 -19.25 2.39 5.00
N ILE A 2 -18.29 3.11 4.41
CA ILE A 2 -17.98 4.51 4.79
C ILE A 2 -19.20 5.45 4.71
N SER A 3 -20.08 5.26 3.72
CA SER A 3 -21.35 6.00 3.58
C SER A 3 -22.29 5.91 4.79
N THR A 4 -22.15 4.87 5.61
CA THR A 4 -23.00 4.63 6.78
C THR A 4 -22.43 5.22 8.08
N HIS A 5 -21.23 5.80 8.03
CA HIS A 5 -20.60 6.39 9.21
C HIS A 5 -21.37 7.67 9.64
N PRO A 6 -21.74 7.84 10.93
CA PRO A 6 -22.56 8.96 11.40
C PRO A 6 -21.98 10.34 11.04
N ASP A 7 -20.67 10.51 11.20
CA ASP A 7 -19.99 11.79 10.91
C ASP A 7 -19.76 12.05 9.41
N VAL A 8 -19.93 11.04 8.56
CA VAL A 8 -19.82 11.22 7.09
C VAL A 8 -21.11 11.82 6.53
N ARG A 9 -22.25 11.68 7.22
CA ARG A 9 -23.55 12.28 6.85
C ARG A 9 -23.93 12.06 5.37
N GLY A 10 -23.54 10.92 4.80
CA GLY A 10 -23.77 10.57 3.40
C GLY A 10 -22.86 11.27 2.37
N SER A 11 -21.99 12.21 2.79
CA SER A 11 -21.02 12.88 1.90
C SER A 11 -19.73 12.05 1.82
N VAL A 12 -19.73 11.06 0.92
CA VAL A 12 -18.59 10.18 0.71
C VAL A 12 -17.58 10.82 -0.23
N ASN A 13 -16.30 10.74 0.12
CA ASN A 13 -15.20 11.04 -0.79
C ASN A 13 -14.78 9.75 -1.49
N ASP A 14 -15.26 9.53 -2.72
CA ASP A 14 -15.00 8.30 -3.48
C ASP A 14 -13.51 8.07 -3.76
N SER A 15 -12.74 9.14 -3.98
CA SER A 15 -11.29 9.06 -4.15
C SER A 15 -10.60 8.51 -2.91
N LEU A 16 -11.06 8.92 -1.71
CA LEU A 16 -10.54 8.38 -0.46
C LEU A 16 -10.90 6.90 -0.28
N VAL A 17 -12.13 6.51 -0.64
CA VAL A 17 -12.54 5.09 -0.58
C VAL A 17 -11.64 4.25 -1.49
N ARG A 18 -11.43 4.69 -2.73
CA ARG A 18 -10.54 4.00 -3.67
C ARG A 18 -9.09 3.94 -3.17
N ALA A 19 -8.59 5.00 -2.53
CA ALA A 19 -7.24 5.00 -1.95
C ALA A 19 -7.11 3.98 -0.81
N ILE A 20 -8.14 3.87 0.05
CA ILE A 20 -8.17 2.87 1.12
C ILE A 20 -8.16 1.45 0.56
N GLU A 21 -9.01 1.17 -0.43
CA GLU A 21 -9.10 -0.13 -1.08
C GLU A 21 -7.79 -0.49 -1.80
N ALA A 22 -7.22 0.46 -2.54
CA ALA A 22 -5.94 0.28 -3.23
C ALA A 22 -4.79 0.03 -2.25
N ALA A 23 -4.72 0.76 -1.14
CA ALA A 23 -3.68 0.57 -0.14
C ALA A 23 -3.79 -0.81 0.55
N TYR A 24 -4.99 -1.24 0.97
CA TYR A 24 -5.15 -2.59 1.51
C TYR A 24 -4.80 -3.68 0.49
N GLY A 25 -5.21 -3.51 -0.77
CA GLY A 25 -4.86 -4.44 -1.86
C GLY A 25 -3.35 -4.49 -2.12
N CYS A 26 -2.71 -3.32 -2.20
CA CYS A 26 -1.27 -3.19 -2.42
C CYS A 26 -0.47 -3.83 -1.28
N ALA A 27 -0.87 -3.62 -0.02
CA ALA A 27 -0.21 -4.29 1.10
C ALA A 27 -0.24 -5.81 1.01
N ALA A 28 -1.39 -6.39 0.63
CA ALA A 28 -1.49 -7.83 0.44
C ALA A 28 -0.58 -8.31 -0.70
N VAL A 29 -0.57 -7.61 -1.84
CA VAL A 29 0.28 -7.93 -3.00
C VAL A 29 1.76 -7.83 -2.64
N CYS A 30 2.18 -6.77 -1.95
CA CYS A 30 3.59 -6.61 -1.55
C CYS A 30 4.04 -7.69 -0.56
N HIS A 31 3.20 -8.10 0.40
CA HIS A 31 3.53 -9.26 1.24
C HIS A 31 3.69 -10.54 0.43
N ILE A 32 2.83 -10.78 -0.56
CA ILE A 32 2.91 -11.94 -1.45
C ILE A 32 4.20 -11.89 -2.28
N CYS A 33 4.54 -10.73 -2.84
CA CYS A 33 5.75 -10.53 -3.64
C CYS A 33 7.02 -10.71 -2.79
N ALA A 34 7.06 -10.19 -1.56
CA ALA A 34 8.18 -10.37 -0.64
C ALA A 34 8.39 -11.86 -0.29
N ASP A 35 7.31 -12.58 0.05
CA ASP A 35 7.37 -14.02 0.34
C ASP A 35 7.81 -14.83 -0.89
N ALA A 36 7.29 -14.49 -2.08
CA ALA A 36 7.70 -15.12 -3.33
C ALA A 36 9.19 -14.88 -3.63
N CYS A 37 9.67 -13.63 -3.50
CA CYS A 37 11.09 -13.29 -3.64
C CYS A 37 11.98 -14.04 -2.64
N LEU A 38 11.52 -14.26 -1.40
CA LEU A 38 12.24 -15.03 -0.39
C LEU A 38 12.40 -16.51 -0.76
N ALA A 39 11.50 -17.04 -1.58
CA ALA A 39 11.52 -18.44 -2.02
C ALA A 39 12.35 -18.68 -3.30
N GLU A 40 12.85 -17.62 -3.96
CA GLU A 40 13.66 -17.74 -5.18
C GLU A 40 15.11 -18.17 -4.87
N ASP A 41 15.70 -18.99 -5.75
CA ASP A 41 17.11 -19.41 -5.62
C ASP A 41 18.08 -18.21 -5.63
N MET A 42 17.71 -17.12 -6.31
CA MET A 42 18.47 -15.87 -6.42
C MET A 42 18.10 -14.83 -5.35
N VAL A 43 17.58 -15.24 -4.19
CA VAL A 43 17.12 -14.34 -3.11
C VAL A 43 18.08 -13.21 -2.73
N LYS A 44 19.40 -13.42 -2.87
CA LYS A 44 20.42 -12.39 -2.59
C LYS A 44 20.28 -11.16 -3.50
N ASP A 45 19.91 -11.37 -4.76
CA ASP A 45 19.73 -10.31 -5.76
C ASP A 45 18.38 -9.60 -5.59
N LEU A 46 17.45 -10.20 -4.82
CA LEU A 46 16.12 -9.67 -4.53
C LEU A 46 16.01 -8.99 -3.16
N THR A 47 17.11 -8.87 -2.40
CA THR A 47 17.10 -8.32 -1.04
C THR A 47 16.49 -6.92 -0.94
N GLN A 48 16.77 -6.04 -1.92
CA GLN A 48 16.17 -4.70 -1.97
C GLN A 48 14.69 -4.75 -2.34
N CYS A 49 14.29 -5.61 -3.27
CA CYS A 49 12.89 -5.84 -3.64
C CYS A 49 12.06 -6.32 -2.44
N ILE A 50 12.58 -7.31 -1.68
CA ILE A 50 11.95 -7.81 -0.46
C ILE A 50 11.78 -6.69 0.56
N ARG A 51 12.84 -5.91 0.80
CA ARG A 51 12.80 -4.81 1.77
C ARG A 51 11.74 -3.76 1.39
N LEU A 52 11.72 -3.31 0.13
CA LEU A 52 10.76 -2.31 -0.32
C LEU A 52 9.32 -2.82 -0.35
N ASN A 53 9.11 -4.10 -0.66
CA ASN A 53 7.79 -4.71 -0.54
C ASN A 53 7.28 -4.69 0.92
N LEU A 54 8.13 -5.05 1.89
CA LEU A 54 7.76 -5.00 3.31
C LEU A 54 7.50 -3.57 3.80
N ASP A 55 8.36 -2.62 3.44
CA ASP A 55 8.19 -1.20 3.77
C ASP A 55 6.89 -0.64 3.15
N CYS A 56 6.62 -0.97 1.88
CA CYS A 56 5.40 -0.58 1.17
C CYS A 56 4.14 -1.15 1.84
N ALA A 57 4.16 -2.43 2.21
CA ALA A 57 3.03 -3.08 2.86
C ALA A 57 2.68 -2.45 4.21
N ASP A 58 3.68 -2.16 5.05
CA ASP A 58 3.48 -1.51 6.35
C ASP A 58 2.91 -0.09 6.20
N VAL A 59 3.46 0.70 5.27
CA VAL A 59 2.97 2.06 4.98
C VAL A 59 1.54 2.03 4.44
N CYS A 60 1.24 1.09 3.54
CA CYS A 60 -0.09 0.91 2.98
C CYS A 60 -1.13 0.54 4.05
N LEU A 61 -0.81 -0.42 4.93
CA LEU A 61 -1.70 -0.82 6.05
C LEU A 61 -1.94 0.34 7.01
N ALA A 62 -0.89 1.06 7.40
CA ALA A 62 -1.00 2.21 8.28
C ALA A 62 -1.88 3.32 7.65
N THR A 63 -1.65 3.61 6.37
CA THR A 63 -2.40 4.63 5.62
C THR A 63 -3.87 4.27 5.50
N ALA A 64 -4.18 3.05 5.08
CA ALA A 64 -5.55 2.57 4.93
C ALA A 64 -6.31 2.58 6.27
N GLY A 65 -5.65 2.14 7.35
CA GLY A 65 -6.21 2.14 8.71
C GLY A 65 -6.49 3.55 9.24
N LEU A 66 -5.62 4.53 8.95
CA LEU A 66 -5.84 5.93 9.33
C LEU A 66 -6.94 6.59 8.49
N ALA A 67 -6.92 6.40 7.17
CA ALA A 67 -7.90 6.97 6.25
C ALA A 67 -9.33 6.45 6.47
N ALA A 68 -9.47 5.20 6.95
CA ALA A 68 -10.77 4.60 7.26
C ALA A 68 -11.43 5.17 8.54
N ARG A 69 -10.68 5.83 9.43
CA ARG A 69 -11.23 6.41 10.67
C ARG A 69 -11.83 7.78 10.38
N ARG A 70 -13.16 7.87 10.47
CA ARG A 70 -13.92 9.08 10.16
C ARG A 70 -14.50 9.78 11.39
N ALA A 71 -14.34 9.20 12.58
CA ALA A 71 -14.73 9.82 13.84
C ALA A 71 -13.67 10.84 14.27
N GLY A 72 -14.09 12.10 14.44
CA GLY A 72 -13.15 13.22 14.60
C GLY A 72 -12.39 13.52 13.29
N SER A 73 -12.05 14.80 13.06
CA SER A 73 -11.23 15.17 11.89
C SER A 73 -9.75 15.16 12.25
N HIS A 74 -8.94 14.51 11.41
CA HIS A 74 -7.49 14.61 11.42
C HIS A 74 -6.95 14.62 9.98
N GLU A 75 -7.56 15.45 9.14
CA GLU A 75 -7.32 15.50 7.68
C GLU A 75 -5.84 15.72 7.32
N THR A 76 -5.12 16.56 8.06
CA THR A 76 -3.70 16.81 7.81
C THR A 76 -2.84 15.55 7.97
N LEU A 77 -3.14 14.69 8.96
CA LEU A 77 -2.41 13.43 9.10
C LEU A 77 -2.76 12.47 7.96
N ILE A 78 -4.04 12.37 7.59
CA ILE A 78 -4.49 11.52 6.48
C ILE A 78 -3.80 11.93 5.19
N GLN A 79 -3.75 13.24 4.88
CA GLN A 79 -3.09 13.74 3.69
C GLN A 79 -1.60 13.38 3.66
N ARG A 80 -0.87 13.63 4.76
CA ARG A 80 0.57 13.31 4.85
C ARG A 80 0.82 11.81 4.67
N MET A 81 -0.01 10.96 5.25
CA MET A 81 0.12 9.51 5.09
C MET A 81 -0.18 9.06 3.66
N LEU A 82 -1.14 9.67 2.97
CA LEU A 82 -1.39 9.40 1.55
C LEU A 82 -0.19 9.80 0.68
N GLU A 83 0.45 10.94 0.98
CA GLU A 83 1.67 11.39 0.29
C GLU A 83 2.83 10.39 0.51
N THR A 84 3.08 9.97 1.76
CA THR A 84 4.08 8.95 2.08
C THR A 84 3.78 7.59 1.45
N CYS A 85 2.50 7.20 1.41
CA CYS A 85 2.08 5.95 0.76
C CYS A 85 2.33 5.99 -0.74
N ALA A 86 2.07 7.12 -1.40
CA ALA A 86 2.33 7.27 -2.83
C ALA A 86 3.84 7.16 -3.15
N GLU A 87 4.70 7.74 -2.31
CA GLU A 87 6.15 7.64 -2.44
C GLU A 87 6.63 6.19 -2.25
N ALA A 88 6.22 5.52 -1.18
CA ALA A 88 6.58 4.12 -0.92
C ALA A 88 6.11 3.17 -2.03
N CYS A 89 4.87 3.35 -2.53
CA CYS A 89 4.37 2.57 -3.66
C CYS A 89 5.18 2.80 -4.93
N ALA A 90 5.59 4.04 -5.21
CA ALA A 90 6.40 4.36 -6.39
C ALA A 90 7.79 3.72 -6.31
N ASP A 91 8.46 3.80 -5.16
CA ASP A 91 9.76 3.18 -4.93
C ASP A 91 9.70 1.66 -5.05
N CYS A 92 8.66 1.04 -4.46
CA CYS A 92 8.43 -0.39 -4.56
C CYS A 92 8.19 -0.82 -6.01
N ALA A 93 7.35 -0.09 -6.75
CA ALA A 93 7.06 -0.41 -8.15
C ALA A 93 8.30 -0.31 -9.04
N VAL A 94 9.14 0.73 -8.85
CA VAL A 94 10.41 0.88 -9.58
C VAL A 94 11.35 -0.29 -9.32
N GLU A 95 11.39 -0.82 -8.10
CA GLU A 95 12.22 -1.98 -7.79
C GLU A 95 11.64 -3.27 -8.36
N CYS A 96 10.34 -3.53 -8.18
CA CYS A 96 9.66 -4.71 -8.73
C CYS A 96 9.78 -4.79 -10.26
N GLU A 97 9.64 -3.67 -10.98
CA GLU A 97 9.73 -3.61 -12.45
C GLU A 97 11.09 -4.11 -12.97
N LYS A 98 12.18 -3.96 -12.20
CA LYS A 98 13.51 -4.49 -12.58
C LYS A 98 13.52 -6.01 -12.66
N HIS A 99 12.59 -6.67 -11.99
CA HIS A 99 12.51 -8.12 -11.85
C HIS A 99 11.31 -8.71 -12.62
N ALA A 100 10.39 -7.89 -13.12
CA ALA A 100 9.11 -8.31 -13.73
C ALA A 100 9.24 -9.15 -15.02
N GLU A 101 10.36 -9.06 -15.74
CA GLU A 101 10.63 -9.93 -16.89
C GLU A 101 11.06 -11.35 -16.48
N MET A 102 11.67 -11.50 -15.31
CA MET A 102 12.21 -12.77 -14.81
C MET A 102 11.26 -13.45 -13.82
N HIS A 103 10.55 -12.65 -13.02
CA HIS A 103 9.70 -13.09 -11.92
C HIS A 103 8.29 -12.51 -12.10
N GLU A 104 7.32 -13.36 -12.46
CA GLU A 104 5.94 -12.92 -12.69
C GLU A 104 5.29 -12.29 -11.45
N HIS A 105 5.70 -12.69 -10.26
CA HIS A 105 5.22 -12.12 -9.00
C HIS A 105 5.71 -10.69 -8.74
N CYS A 106 6.68 -10.19 -9.51
CA CYS A 106 7.16 -8.81 -9.50
C CYS A 106 6.51 -7.94 -10.59
N ARG A 107 5.69 -8.51 -11.48
CA ARG A 107 4.92 -7.77 -12.50
C ARG A 107 3.61 -7.24 -11.91
#